data_AF-E9GQA3-F1
#
_entry.id   AF-E9GQA3-F1
#
_cell.length_a   1.000
_cell.length_b   1.000
_cell.length_c   1.000
_cell.angle_alpha   90.00
_cell.angle_beta   90.00
_cell.angle_gamma   90.00
#
_symmetry.space_group_name_H-M   'P 1'
#
loop_
_entity.id
_entity.type
_entity.pdbx_description
1 polymer ?
#
loop_
_entity_poly.entity_id
_entity_poly.type
_entity_poly.pdbx_seq_one_letter_code
_entity_poly.pdbx_strand_id
1 'polypeptide(L)' 'MLVLTEICPNIHGNDTDDSLWKHEWEKHGTCAALDPKFGSEELYFNQGIQ' A
#
# COMPACT_ATOMS: atom_id res chain seq x y z
N MET A 1 -2.69 -9.59 -5.60
CA MET A 1 -2.58 -8.40 -6.49
C MET A 1 -3.93 -7.83 -6.90
N LEU A 2 -4.91 -8.65 -7.36
CA LEU A 2 -6.22 -8.15 -7.81
C LEU A 2 -7.08 -7.42 -6.74
N VAL A 3 -6.90 -7.72 -5.47
CA VAL A 3 -7.68 -7.09 -4.39
C VAL A 3 -7.25 -5.65 -4.12
N LEU A 4 -5.94 -5.38 -4.22
CA LEU A 4 -5.41 -4.04 -3.91
C LEU A 4 -5.77 -3.03 -5.01
N THR A 5 -5.90 -3.47 -6.26
CA THR A 5 -6.38 -2.62 -7.37
C THR A 5 -7.84 -2.18 -7.20
N GLU A 6 -8.65 -2.90 -6.41
CA GLU A 6 -10.04 -2.53 -6.14
C GLU A 6 -10.16 -1.57 -4.94
N ILE A 7 -9.34 -1.78 -3.91
CA ILE A 7 -9.42 -1.05 -2.63
C ILE A 7 -8.53 0.20 -2.61
N CYS A 8 -7.36 0.13 -3.25
CA CYS A 8 -6.39 1.21 -3.38
C CYS A 8 -5.99 1.41 -4.86
N PRO A 9 -6.94 1.81 -5.73
CA PRO A 9 -6.64 2.05 -7.14
C PRO A 9 -5.85 3.35 -7.33
N ASN A 10 -4.97 3.36 -8.33
CA ASN A 10 -4.41 4.60 -8.84
C ASN A 10 -5.45 5.34 -9.68
N ILE A 11 -5.84 6.53 -9.21
CA ILE A 11 -6.79 7.42 -9.89
C ILE A 11 -6.13 8.35 -10.92
N HIS A 12 -4.80 8.39 -10.95
CA HIS A 12 -4.03 9.17 -11.91
C HIS A 12 -3.76 8.31 -13.15
N GLY A 13 -4.58 8.48 -14.19
CA GLY A 13 -4.58 7.61 -15.39
C GLY A 13 -3.30 7.56 -16.24
N ASN A 14 -2.25 8.29 -15.86
CA ASN A 14 -0.94 8.24 -16.52
C ASN A 14 0.09 7.39 -15.75
N ASP A 15 -0.23 6.98 -14.52
CA ASP A 15 0.66 6.24 -13.63
C ASP A 15 0.11 4.83 -13.34
N THR A 16 0.98 3.91 -12.93
CA THR A 16 0.58 2.52 -12.63
C THR A 16 0.13 2.37 -11.18
N ASP A 17 -0.69 1.36 -10.88
CA ASP A 17 -1.04 1.00 -9.49
C ASP A 17 0.21 0.71 -8.65
N ASP A 18 1.18 0.00 -9.22
CA ASP A 18 2.47 -0.26 -8.56
C ASP A 18 3.19 1.02 -8.12
N SER A 19 3.10 2.09 -8.92
CA SER A 19 3.74 3.37 -8.58
C SER A 19 3.07 4.06 -7.39
N LEU A 20 1.74 3.93 -7.26
CA LEU A 20 0.99 4.38 -6.10
C LEU A 20 1.39 3.57 -4.86
N TRP A 21 1.35 2.23 -4.93
CA TRP A 21 1.64 1.41 -3.76
C TRP A 21 3.08 1.56 -3.28
N LYS A 22 4.02 1.70 -4.22
CA LYS A 22 5.41 2.06 -3.91
C LYS A 22 5.48 3.40 -3.17
N HIS A 23 4.78 4.43 -3.65
CA HIS A 23 4.74 5.74 -2.98
C HIS A 23 4.20 5.63 -1.55
N GLU A 24 3.07 4.94 -1.38
CA GLU A 24 2.42 4.76 -0.08
C GLU A 24 3.31 3.98 0.90
N TRP A 25 3.98 2.92 0.44
CA TRP A 25 4.91 2.18 1.27
C TRP A 25 6.14 3.01 1.67
N GLU A 26 6.84 3.61 0.70
CA GLU A 26 8.06 4.37 0.96
C GLU A 26 7.82 5.57 1.88
N LYS A 27 6.69 6.26 1.70
CA LYS A 27 6.37 7.49 2.43
C LYS A 27 5.64 7.27 3.75
N HIS A 28 4.75 6.28 3.83
CA HIS A 28 3.86 6.07 4.97
C HIS A 28 4.05 4.69 5.61
N GLY A 29 4.17 3.64 4.81
CA GLY A 29 4.36 2.27 5.27
C GLY A 29 5.62 2.05 6.10
N THR A 30 6.75 2.65 5.72
CA THR A 30 8.01 2.56 6.48
C THR A 30 7.91 3.18 7.88
N CYS A 31 7.14 4.26 8.05
CA CYS A 31 6.82 4.85 9.35
C CYS A 31 5.87 3.95 10.15
N ALA A 32 4.86 3.37 9.50
CA ALA A 32 3.91 2.46 10.13
C ALA A 32 4.59 1.16 10.61
N ALA A 33 5.63 0.68 9.91
CA ALA A 33 6.37 -0.52 10.23
C ALA A 33 7.15 -0.48 11.57
N LEU A 34 7.19 0.68 12.24
CA LEU A 34 7.65 0.78 13.62
C LEU A 34 6.73 0.04 14.60
N ASP A 35 5.45 -0.10 14.27
CA ASP A 35 4.51 -0.97 14.97
C ASP A 35 4.55 -2.37 14.33
N PRO A 36 4.82 -3.45 15.12
CA PRO A 36 4.85 -4.82 14.61
C PRO A 36 3.60 -5.24 13.81
N LYS A 37 2.46 -4.61 14.06
CA LYS A 37 1.22 -4.83 13.31
C LYS A 37 1.35 -4.52 11.81
N PHE A 38 2.25 -3.59 11.45
CA PHE A 38 2.51 -3.17 10.07
C PHE A 38 3.96 -3.45 9.64
N GLY A 39 4.65 -4.37 10.30
CA GLY A 39 6.11 -4.57 10.20
C GLY A 39 6.65 -5.00 8.81
N SER A 40 5.79 -5.14 7.81
CA SER A 40 6.15 -5.38 6.41
C SER A 40 5.16 -4.71 5.48
N GLU A 41 5.55 -4.54 4.21
CA GLU A 41 4.68 -4.00 3.15
C GLU A 41 3.38 -4.82 3.00
N GLU A 42 3.49 -6.14 3.09
CA GLU A 42 2.34 -7.04 3.08
C GLU A 42 1.40 -6.79 4.27
N LEU A 43 1.93 -6.71 5.49
CA LEU A 43 1.13 -6.46 6.69
C LEU A 43 0.46 -5.08 6.66
N TYR A 44 1.16 -4.07 6.12
CA TYR A 44 0.63 -2.72 5.94
C TYR A 44 -0.60 -2.69 5.05
N PHE A 45 -0.51 -3.24 3.83
CA PHE A 45 -1.64 -3.25 2.91
C PHE A 45 -2.76 -4.21 3.35
N ASN A 46 -2.44 -5.35 3.97
CA ASN A 46 -3.44 -6.26 4.49
C ASN A 46 -4.32 -5.66 5.60
N GLN A 47 -3.87 -4.63 6.31
CA GLN A 47 -4.72 -3.94 7.27
C GLN A 47 -5.81 -3.06 6.62
N GLY A 48 -5.57 -2.57 5.39
CA GLY A 48 -6.55 -1.79 4.62
C GLY A 48 -7.54 -2.65 3.83
N ILE A 49 -7.27 -3.96 3.71
CA ILE A 49 -8.07 -4.94 2.94
C ILE A 49 -9.13 -5.64 3.83
N GLN A 50 -9.18 -5.37 5.14
CA GLN A 50 -10.11 -5.99 6.09
C GLN A 50 -11.56 -5.53 5.96
#